data_AF-A0A287CYX3-F1
#
_entry.id   AF-A0A287CYX3-F1
#
_cell.length_a   1.000
_cell.length_b   1.000
_cell.length_c   1.000
_cell.angle_alpha   90.00
_cell.angle_beta   90.00
_cell.angle_gamma   90.00
#
_symmetry.space_group_name_H-M   'P 1'
#
loop_
_entity.id
_entity.type
_entity.pdbx_description
1 polymer ?
#
loop_
_entity_poly.entity_id
_entity_poly.type
_entity_poly.pdbx_seq_one_letter_code
_entity_poly.pdbx_strand_id
1 'polypeptide(L)'
;MVNEYKKIVLLVGLEAIKDYEFRLIKSLLAKDLKLTRNMQEDYDRIRIADLMEEKFHRDAGLGKLITLCKDIPALAELAEILKTRRLKVKRKSKGGRKSTGEKKEQDESPTAQSRSTTNTDSEPESEEELPSSKNPGLTMIPTEASEERGHQKGPKEVVVLKVTEPFIYEFKEGGKKMFHATVATESEFFRVKVFDFHLKAKFIPKTVIAISDYIGSNGFLEIHSASSVSHVSADRKMEISSRLIKNANATPKIEYLCSQCTVKYVNGVYTVYKKDMREDCTYYGIRDDTGNMEVVVYGWMTYVNCEEGDKINLFCFELAFNEDKWQLRSVRHSYIKVIKARNS
;
A
#
# COMPACT_ATOMS: atom_id res chain seq x y z
N MET A 1 12.61 8.51 19.73
CA MET A 1 12.71 9.78 18.99
C MET A 1 13.18 9.46 17.57
N VAL A 2 12.41 9.79 16.53
CA VAL A 2 12.74 9.38 15.15
C VAL A 2 13.95 10.18 14.65
N ASN A 3 14.98 9.49 14.17
CA ASN A 3 16.22 10.10 13.66
C ASN A 3 15.94 11.06 12.50
N GLU A 4 16.28 12.34 12.67
CA GLU A 4 16.05 13.37 11.64
C GLU A 4 16.78 13.05 10.34
N TYR A 5 17.95 12.40 10.39
CA TYR A 5 18.68 12.02 9.20
C TYR A 5 17.98 10.89 8.43
N LYS A 6 17.42 9.89 9.12
CA LYS A 6 16.63 8.83 8.48
C LYS A 6 15.41 9.38 7.76
N LYS A 7 14.71 10.36 8.36
CA LYS A 7 13.57 11.03 7.70
C LYS A 7 13.99 11.67 6.38
N ILE A 8 15.16 12.30 6.34
CA ILE A 8 15.69 12.90 5.10
C ILE A 8 16.06 11.81 4.09
N VAL A 9 16.76 10.76 4.53
CA VAL A 9 17.14 9.62 3.67
C VAL A 9 15.91 8.99 3.02
N LEU A 10 14.85 8.73 3.78
CA LEU A 10 13.65 8.10 3.27
C LEU A 10 12.83 9.07 2.40
N LEU A 11 12.33 10.16 3.00
CA LEU A 11 11.29 10.99 2.38
C LEU A 11 11.81 11.93 1.29
N VAL A 12 13.04 12.40 1.42
CA VAL A 12 13.64 13.32 0.43
C VAL A 12 14.58 12.57 -0.50
N GLY A 13 15.25 11.54 0.00
CA GLY A 13 16.20 10.73 -0.76
C GLY A 13 15.51 9.62 -1.54
N LEU A 14 15.35 8.47 -0.90
CA LEU A 14 14.95 7.22 -1.56
C LEU A 14 13.56 7.28 -2.21
N GLU A 15 12.61 8.01 -1.61
CA GLU A 15 11.26 8.20 -2.15
C GLU A 15 11.22 9.04 -3.42
N ALA A 16 12.13 10.01 -3.56
CA ALA A 16 12.22 10.89 -4.72
C ALA A 16 12.91 10.24 -5.94
N ILE A 17 13.47 9.03 -5.76
CA ILE A 17 14.26 8.33 -6.77
C ILE A 17 13.38 7.28 -7.48
N LYS A 18 13.45 7.23 -8.81
CA LYS A 18 12.69 6.24 -9.59
C LYS A 18 13.24 4.82 -9.38
N ASP A 19 12.46 3.82 -9.77
CA ASP A 19 12.76 2.42 -9.44
C ASP A 19 14.07 1.92 -10.04
N TYR A 20 14.46 2.39 -11.23
CA TYR A 20 15.73 2.01 -11.85
C TYR A 20 16.93 2.50 -11.04
N GLU A 21 16.94 3.79 -10.71
CA GLU A 21 17.98 4.42 -9.91
C GLU A 21 17.98 3.87 -8.48
N PHE A 22 16.82 3.54 -7.92
CA PHE A 22 16.74 2.89 -6.61
C PHE A 22 17.37 1.48 -6.65
N ARG A 23 17.12 0.70 -7.71
CA ARG A 23 17.80 -0.59 -7.92
C ARG A 23 19.31 -0.41 -8.08
N LEU A 24 19.74 0.61 -8.81
CA LEU A 24 21.16 0.95 -8.97
C LEU A 24 21.79 1.30 -7.61
N ILE A 25 21.12 2.12 -6.80
CA ILE A 25 21.56 2.46 -5.44
C ILE A 25 21.63 1.23 -4.54
N LYS A 26 20.62 0.33 -4.58
CA LYS A 26 20.67 -0.95 -3.84
C LYS A 26 21.88 -1.79 -4.24
N SER A 27 22.17 -1.89 -5.53
CA SER A 27 23.34 -2.59 -6.04
C SER A 27 24.65 -1.97 -5.56
N LEU A 28 24.74 -0.63 -5.55
CA LEU A 28 25.93 0.10 -5.11
C LEU A 28 26.13 0.04 -3.59
N LEU A 29 25.04 -0.07 -2.82
CA LEU A 29 25.05 -0.24 -1.36
C LEU A 29 25.18 -1.70 -0.91
N ALA A 30 25.17 -2.67 -1.82
CA ALA A 30 25.09 -4.08 -1.48
C ALA A 30 26.17 -4.54 -0.51
N LYS A 31 27.41 -4.07 -0.68
CA LYS A 31 28.52 -4.40 0.23
C LYS A 31 28.39 -3.69 1.57
N ASP A 32 28.04 -2.41 1.56
CA ASP A 32 27.93 -1.60 2.79
C ASP A 32 26.80 -2.10 3.70
N LEU A 33 25.67 -2.48 3.10
CA LEU A 33 24.47 -2.94 3.80
C LEU A 33 24.37 -4.47 3.91
N LYS A 34 25.37 -5.20 3.38
CA LYS A 34 25.40 -6.68 3.33
C LYS A 34 24.14 -7.28 2.66
N LEU A 35 23.69 -6.67 1.56
CA LEU A 35 22.49 -7.12 0.85
C LEU A 35 22.79 -8.36 0.01
N THR A 36 22.06 -9.45 0.28
CA THR A 36 22.00 -10.60 -0.61
C THR A 36 21.20 -10.26 -1.88
N ARG A 37 21.26 -11.13 -2.90
CA ARG A 37 20.51 -10.94 -4.15
C ARG A 37 19.01 -10.81 -3.91
N ASN A 38 18.45 -11.68 -3.07
CA ASN A 38 17.03 -11.64 -2.71
C ASN A 38 16.67 -10.36 -1.96
N MET A 39 17.53 -9.90 -1.04
CA MET A 39 17.31 -8.63 -0.33
C MET A 39 17.33 -7.42 -1.28
N GLN A 40 18.20 -7.42 -2.29
CA GLN A 40 18.21 -6.35 -3.30
C GLN A 40 16.95 -6.34 -4.16
N GLU A 41 16.29 -7.48 -4.34
CA GLU A 41 15.03 -7.58 -5.08
C GLU A 41 13.83 -7.21 -4.21
N ASP A 42 13.75 -7.74 -2.99
CA ASP A 42 12.58 -7.68 -2.13
C ASP A 42 12.50 -6.41 -1.25
N TYR A 43 13.64 -5.77 -0.95
CA TYR A 43 13.62 -4.65 -0.01
C TYR A 43 13.10 -3.37 -0.68
N ASP A 44 12.04 -2.86 -0.08
CA ASP A 44 11.45 -1.55 -0.38
C ASP A 44 12.32 -0.40 0.19
N ARG A 45 11.92 0.83 -0.12
CA ARG A 45 12.61 2.05 0.29
C ARG A 45 12.68 2.20 1.82
N ILE A 46 11.66 1.72 2.53
CA ILE A 46 11.57 1.79 3.99
C ILE A 46 12.60 0.85 4.61
N ARG A 47 12.63 -0.42 4.18
CA ARG A 47 13.60 -1.41 4.65
C ARG A 47 15.04 -0.98 4.38
N ILE A 48 15.32 -0.42 3.20
CA ILE A 48 16.65 0.12 2.91
C ILE A 48 16.99 1.30 3.83
N ALA A 49 16.05 2.22 4.09
CA ALA A 49 16.28 3.32 5.02
C ALA A 49 16.51 2.84 6.46
N ASP A 50 15.79 1.80 6.91
CA ASP A 50 15.97 1.16 8.21
C ASP A 50 17.38 0.55 8.32
N LEU A 51 17.81 -0.19 7.30
CA LEU A 51 19.16 -0.77 7.23
C LEU A 51 20.25 0.29 7.17
N MET A 52 20.02 1.40 6.46
CA MET A 52 20.97 2.51 6.42
C MET A 52 21.08 3.18 7.79
N GLU A 53 19.99 3.34 8.53
CA GLU A 53 20.04 3.83 9.91
C GLU A 53 20.80 2.87 10.82
N GLU A 54 20.55 1.57 10.70
CA GLU A 54 21.21 0.54 11.49
C GLU A 54 22.71 0.46 11.20
N LYS A 55 23.14 0.57 9.94
CA LYS A 55 24.57 0.43 9.57
C LYS A 55 25.37 1.72 9.68
N PHE A 56 24.73 2.88 9.55
CA PHE A 56 25.40 4.18 9.54
C PHE A 56 24.93 5.05 10.70
N HIS A 57 25.36 4.70 11.91
CA HIS A 57 24.91 5.32 13.16
C HIS A 57 25.09 6.85 13.26
N ARG A 58 26.00 7.46 12.47
CA ARG A 58 26.32 8.90 12.57
C ARG A 58 25.31 9.80 11.86
N ASP A 59 24.82 9.40 10.70
CA ASP A 59 23.95 10.23 9.85
C ASP A 59 22.92 9.41 9.07
N ALA A 60 22.59 8.21 9.56
CA ALA A 60 21.67 7.26 8.92
C ALA A 60 22.00 6.97 7.44
N GLY A 61 23.26 7.13 7.04
CA GLY A 61 23.72 6.86 5.68
C GLY A 61 23.45 8.01 4.71
N LEU A 62 22.98 9.17 5.18
CA LEU A 62 22.72 10.35 4.36
C LEU A 62 23.96 10.80 3.58
N GLY A 63 25.13 10.79 4.22
CA GLY A 63 26.39 11.10 3.55
C GLY A 63 26.71 10.13 2.42
N LYS A 64 26.47 8.84 2.61
CA LYS A 64 26.69 7.80 1.59
C LYS A 64 25.72 7.99 0.42
N LEU A 65 24.44 8.23 0.71
CA LEU A 65 23.42 8.49 -0.31
C LEU A 65 23.76 9.72 -1.16
N ILE A 66 24.20 10.82 -0.55
CA ILE A 66 24.63 12.03 -1.26
C ILE A 66 25.76 11.71 -2.25
N THR A 67 26.75 10.91 -1.84
CA THR A 67 27.86 10.52 -2.72
C THR A 67 27.36 9.73 -3.92
N LEU A 68 26.52 8.71 -3.69
CA LEU A 68 25.97 7.88 -4.76
C LEU A 68 25.11 8.70 -5.74
N CYS A 69 24.26 9.60 -5.24
CA CYS A 69 23.46 10.48 -6.10
C CYS A 69 24.32 11.44 -6.92
N LYS A 70 25.50 11.85 -6.42
CA LYS A 70 26.42 12.72 -7.16
C LYS A 70 27.05 11.99 -8.36
N ASP A 71 27.30 10.70 -8.23
CA ASP A 71 27.95 9.88 -9.26
C ASP A 71 26.94 9.41 -10.34
N ILE A 72 25.64 9.60 -10.12
CA ILE A 72 24.57 9.28 -11.06
C ILE A 72 24.04 10.59 -11.68
N PRO A 73 24.24 10.84 -12.99
CA PRO A 73 23.86 12.11 -13.62
C PRO A 73 22.39 12.50 -13.41
N ALA A 74 21.47 11.53 -13.46
CA ALA A 74 20.03 11.75 -13.24
C ALA A 74 19.67 12.19 -11.81
N LEU A 75 20.59 12.06 -10.84
CA LEU A 75 20.37 12.36 -9.42
C LEU A 75 21.22 13.53 -8.91
N ALA A 76 21.91 14.25 -9.80
CA ALA A 76 22.81 15.34 -9.43
C ALA A 76 22.09 16.46 -8.66
N GLU A 77 20.89 16.86 -9.11
CA GLU A 77 20.07 17.87 -8.41
C GLU A 77 19.63 17.39 -7.03
N LEU A 78 19.23 16.12 -6.92
CA LEU A 78 18.85 15.52 -5.64
C LEU A 78 20.02 15.51 -4.65
N ALA A 79 21.25 15.29 -5.11
CA ALA A 79 22.44 15.33 -4.26
C ALA A 79 22.62 16.72 -3.61
N GLU A 80 22.36 17.81 -4.33
CA GLU A 80 22.43 19.18 -3.79
C GLU A 80 21.31 19.49 -2.78
N ILE A 81 20.09 19.00 -3.04
CA ILE A 81 18.96 19.10 -2.09
C ILE A 81 19.31 18.41 -0.77
N LEU A 82 19.83 17.17 -0.85
CA LEU A 82 20.20 16.38 0.31
C LEU A 82 21.37 17.01 1.10
N LYS A 83 22.37 17.59 0.42
CA LYS A 83 23.46 18.35 1.08
C LYS A 83 22.91 19.53 1.88
N THR A 84 22.00 20.30 1.28
CA THR A 84 21.37 21.46 1.94
C THR A 84 20.57 21.03 3.18
N ARG A 85 19.77 19.96 3.07
CA ARG A 85 19.03 19.39 4.20
C ARG A 85 19.96 18.89 5.30
N ARG A 86 21.08 18.25 4.95
CA ARG A 86 22.12 17.80 5.91
C ARG A 86 22.71 18.97 6.70
N LEU A 87 22.99 20.10 6.06
CA LEU A 87 23.48 21.30 6.74
C LEU A 87 22.47 21.89 7.72
N LYS A 88 21.17 21.89 7.37
CA LYS A 88 20.09 22.36 8.27
C LYS A 88 20.03 21.53 9.56
N VAL A 89 20.14 20.21 9.47
CA VAL A 89 20.18 19.33 10.67
C VAL A 89 21.42 19.58 11.52
N LYS A 90 22.60 19.75 10.91
CA LYS A 90 23.85 20.08 11.64
C LYS A 90 23.78 21.44 12.36
N ARG A 91 23.06 22.42 11.81
CA ARG A 91 22.87 23.74 12.45
C ARG A 91 21.92 23.65 13.65
N LYS A 92 20.84 22.87 13.55
CA LYS A 92 19.93 22.60 14.68
C LYS A 92 20.63 21.93 15.86
N SER A 93 21.55 21.00 15.58
CA SER A 93 22.32 20.29 16.61
C SER A 93 23.48 21.12 17.20
N LYS A 94 23.97 22.17 16.51
CA LYS A 94 24.94 23.14 17.04
C LYS A 94 24.32 24.36 17.73
N GLY A 95 23.09 24.73 17.38
CA GLY A 95 22.37 25.88 17.95
C GLY A 95 21.86 25.69 19.38
N GLY A 96 21.95 24.47 19.94
CA GLY A 96 21.58 24.17 21.33
C GLY A 96 22.64 24.53 22.39
N ARG A 97 23.76 25.17 22.01
CA ARG A 97 24.78 25.65 22.96
C ARG A 97 25.20 27.09 22.66
N LYS A 98 24.41 28.07 23.12
CA LYS A 98 24.94 29.25 23.85
C LYS A 98 23.86 30.13 24.48
N SER A 99 24.06 30.33 25.78
CA SER A 99 23.81 31.51 26.63
C SER A 99 22.40 32.09 26.75
N THR A 100 21.82 31.89 27.94
CA THR A 100 21.19 32.97 28.71
C THR A 100 21.54 32.74 30.17
N GLY A 101 22.29 33.68 30.75
CA GLY A 101 22.38 33.82 32.21
C GLY A 101 21.11 34.50 32.71
N GLU A 102 20.57 34.04 33.84
CA GLU A 102 20.77 34.64 35.16
C GLU A 102 19.93 33.90 36.20
N LYS A 103 20.58 33.60 37.34
CA LYS A 103 20.08 33.57 38.75
C LYS A 103 18.86 32.66 39.05
N LYS A 104 18.91 31.71 40.00
CA LYS A 104 19.27 31.88 41.42
C LYS A 104 19.44 30.50 42.10
N GLU A 105 20.40 30.48 43.03
CA GLU A 105 20.61 29.67 44.26
C GLU A 105 19.81 28.38 44.53
N GLN A 106 20.58 27.35 44.92
CA GLN A 106 20.47 26.46 46.09
C GLN A 106 20.98 25.08 45.67
N ASP A 107 21.58 24.22 46.48
CA ASP A 107 22.30 24.24 47.76
C ASP A 107 22.89 22.80 47.82
N GLU A 108 23.85 22.57 48.69
CA GLU A 108 24.70 21.39 48.77
C GLU A 108 24.01 20.01 48.64
N SER A 109 24.75 19.04 48.10
CA SER A 109 24.51 17.62 48.38
C SER A 109 25.85 16.89 48.47
N PRO A 110 26.13 16.15 49.56
CA PRO A 110 27.25 15.23 49.59
C PRO A 110 26.81 13.80 49.26
N THR A 111 27.58 13.20 48.34
CA THR A 111 28.20 11.86 48.37
C THR A 111 27.71 10.85 49.43
N ALA A 112 27.32 9.63 49.00
CA ALA A 112 28.08 8.39 49.22
C ALA A 112 27.24 7.10 49.02
N GLN A 113 27.85 6.12 48.34
CA GLN A 113 27.91 4.65 48.59
C GLN A 113 26.58 3.88 48.83
N SER A 114 26.35 2.64 48.39
CA SER A 114 27.24 1.47 48.34
C SER A 114 26.53 0.27 47.66
N ARG A 115 27.36 -0.55 46.99
CA ARG A 115 27.35 -2.00 46.74
C ARG A 115 26.15 -2.95 47.05
N SER A 116 25.88 -3.79 46.04
CA SER A 116 25.86 -5.29 46.03
C SER A 116 24.53 -6.08 46.04
N THR A 117 24.37 -6.92 44.98
CA THR A 117 23.86 -8.33 44.88
C THR A 117 22.48 -8.69 45.48
N THR A 118 21.57 -9.49 44.90
CA THR A 118 21.71 -10.85 44.31
C THR A 118 20.36 -11.30 43.69
N ASN A 119 20.43 -12.07 42.59
CA ASN A 119 19.63 -13.23 42.13
C ASN A 119 18.07 -13.33 42.10
N THR A 120 17.67 -14.05 41.02
CA THR A 120 16.64 -15.11 40.86
C THR A 120 15.23 -14.77 40.34
N ASP A 121 14.99 -15.26 39.11
CA ASP A 121 13.85 -16.01 38.56
C ASP A 121 12.39 -15.59 38.78
N SER A 122 11.66 -15.48 37.66
CA SER A 122 10.48 -16.30 37.28
C SER A 122 9.55 -15.53 36.32
N GLU A 123 9.19 -16.17 35.19
CA GLU A 123 8.03 -15.84 34.36
C GLU A 123 6.70 -16.06 35.13
N PRO A 124 5.57 -15.54 34.63
CA PRO A 124 4.71 -16.42 33.82
C PRO A 124 4.06 -15.77 32.59
N GLU A 125 3.76 -16.63 31.63
CA GLU A 125 2.84 -16.46 30.51
C GLU A 125 1.41 -16.12 31.00
N SER A 126 0.68 -15.32 30.21
CA SER A 126 -0.79 -15.27 30.28
C SER A 126 -1.37 -15.21 28.87
N GLU A 127 -2.05 -16.31 28.53
CA GLU A 127 -3.02 -16.43 27.45
C GLU A 127 -4.25 -15.56 27.81
N GLU A 128 -4.68 -14.68 26.91
CA GLU A 128 -6.01 -14.08 27.01
C GLU A 128 -6.88 -14.48 25.82
N GLU A 129 -7.81 -15.39 26.11
CA GLU A 129 -9.00 -15.67 25.32
C GLU A 129 -9.96 -14.48 25.30
N LEU A 130 -10.65 -14.35 24.15
CA LEU A 130 -11.69 -13.39 23.80
C LEU A 130 -12.84 -13.26 24.82
N PRO A 131 -13.53 -12.11 24.84
CA PRO A 131 -14.97 -12.08 25.10
C PRO A 131 -15.74 -11.84 23.79
N SER A 132 -16.41 -12.90 23.32
CA SER A 132 -17.48 -12.84 22.33
C SER A 132 -18.69 -12.12 22.94
N SER A 133 -19.02 -10.92 22.46
CA SER A 133 -20.28 -10.25 22.77
C SER A 133 -21.29 -10.50 21.65
N LYS A 134 -22.26 -11.39 21.91
CA LYS A 134 -23.45 -11.59 21.08
C LYS A 134 -24.57 -10.69 21.60
N ASN A 135 -24.79 -9.56 20.93
CA ASN A 135 -26.09 -8.88 20.95
C ASN A 135 -26.86 -9.25 19.66
N PRO A 136 -28.04 -9.89 19.74
CA PRO A 136 -28.89 -10.11 18.57
C PRO A 136 -29.69 -8.83 18.29
N GLY A 137 -29.09 -7.91 17.52
CA GLY A 137 -29.73 -6.65 17.13
C GLY A 137 -29.19 -6.16 15.79
N LEU A 138 -30.06 -6.18 14.76
CA LEU A 138 -29.84 -5.67 13.40
C LEU A 138 -28.47 -6.03 12.80
N THR A 139 -28.40 -7.16 12.08
CA THR A 139 -27.24 -7.50 11.24
C THR A 139 -26.99 -6.37 10.24
N MET A 140 -26.02 -5.52 10.56
CA MET A 140 -25.64 -4.38 9.73
C MET A 140 -24.94 -4.93 8.48
N ILE A 141 -25.60 -4.82 7.32
CA ILE A 141 -25.06 -5.31 6.05
C ILE A 141 -23.84 -4.46 5.67
N PRO A 142 -22.65 -5.06 5.47
CA PRO A 142 -21.41 -4.33 5.18
C PRO A 142 -21.51 -3.43 3.95
N THR A 143 -21.00 -2.21 4.07
CA THR A 143 -20.86 -1.25 2.96
C THR A 143 -19.47 -1.28 2.33
N GLU A 144 -18.47 -1.78 3.05
CA GLU A 144 -17.09 -1.96 2.59
C GLU A 144 -16.75 -3.44 2.43
N ALA A 145 -15.72 -3.74 1.63
CA ALA A 145 -15.24 -5.10 1.46
C ALA A 145 -14.58 -5.57 2.76
N SER A 146 -14.85 -6.80 3.16
CA SER A 146 -14.20 -7.43 4.30
C SER A 146 -12.72 -7.68 4.01
N GLU A 147 -11.89 -7.52 5.05
CA GLU A 147 -10.45 -7.68 4.98
C GLU A 147 -10.01 -8.90 5.80
N GLU A 148 -9.07 -9.66 5.25
CA GLU A 148 -8.40 -10.74 5.97
C GLU A 148 -6.89 -10.52 5.92
N ARG A 149 -6.17 -11.08 6.90
CA ARG A 149 -4.71 -10.99 6.97
C ARG A 149 -4.08 -12.37 7.06
N GLY A 150 -2.94 -12.51 6.39
CA GLY A 150 -2.13 -13.72 6.46
C GLY A 150 -2.70 -14.87 5.66
N HIS A 151 -2.13 -16.06 5.88
CA HIS A 151 -2.47 -17.26 5.14
C HIS A 151 -3.69 -17.96 5.73
N GLN A 152 -4.64 -18.32 4.85
CA GLN A 152 -5.91 -18.94 5.21
C GLN A 152 -5.98 -20.33 4.58
N LYS A 153 -5.85 -21.37 5.42
CA LYS A 153 -5.82 -22.78 4.98
C LYS A 153 -7.20 -23.35 4.68
N GLY A 154 -8.19 -23.01 5.49
CA GLY A 154 -9.52 -23.62 5.42
C GLY A 154 -10.27 -23.26 4.14
N PRO A 155 -11.15 -24.16 3.64
CA PRO A 155 -12.01 -23.83 2.52
C PRO A 155 -13.03 -22.76 2.93
N LYS A 156 -13.13 -21.69 2.16
CA LYS A 156 -14.18 -20.68 2.26
C LYS A 156 -15.11 -20.81 1.06
N GLU A 157 -16.37 -21.11 1.33
CA GLU A 157 -17.41 -21.07 0.30
C GLU A 157 -17.83 -19.62 0.04
N VAL A 158 -17.84 -19.24 -1.23
CA VAL A 158 -18.25 -17.91 -1.67
C VAL A 158 -19.03 -18.00 -2.97
N VAL A 159 -19.99 -17.10 -3.17
CA VAL A 159 -20.57 -16.87 -4.49
C VAL A 159 -19.72 -15.87 -5.27
N VAL A 160 -19.55 -16.11 -6.57
CA VAL A 160 -18.88 -15.16 -7.46
C VAL A 160 -19.88 -14.09 -7.90
N LEU A 161 -19.60 -12.80 -7.63
CA LEU A 161 -20.46 -11.69 -8.01
C LEU A 161 -20.04 -11.03 -9.33
N LYS A 162 -18.74 -10.72 -9.47
CA LYS A 162 -18.19 -9.98 -10.61
C LYS A 162 -16.78 -10.45 -10.91
N VAL A 163 -16.40 -10.47 -12.18
CA VAL A 163 -15.07 -10.90 -12.65
C VAL A 163 -14.62 -10.00 -13.79
N THR A 164 -13.33 -9.68 -13.86
CA THR A 164 -12.74 -8.95 -14.99
C THR A 164 -12.21 -9.89 -16.07
N GLU A 165 -11.89 -9.33 -17.23
CA GLU A 165 -11.01 -10.06 -18.16
C GLU A 165 -9.59 -10.16 -17.59
N PRO A 166 -8.83 -11.23 -17.92
CA PRO A 166 -7.43 -11.32 -17.57
C PRO A 166 -6.65 -10.20 -18.24
N PHE A 167 -5.75 -9.59 -17.48
CA PHE A 167 -4.86 -8.54 -17.96
C PHE A 167 -3.43 -8.84 -17.54
N ILE A 168 -2.48 -8.32 -18.30
CA ILE A 168 -1.05 -8.45 -18.01
C ILE A 168 -0.70 -7.43 -16.92
N TYR A 169 -0.02 -7.88 -15.86
CA TYR A 169 0.40 -7.03 -14.75
C TYR A 169 1.93 -7.03 -14.52
N GLU A 170 2.67 -7.95 -15.14
CA GLU A 170 4.13 -7.98 -15.16
C GLU A 170 4.65 -8.22 -16.58
N PHE A 171 5.35 -7.23 -17.14
CA PHE A 171 5.86 -7.20 -18.52
C PHE A 171 7.31 -7.67 -18.63
N LYS A 172 7.63 -8.80 -18.01
CA LYS A 172 8.90 -9.50 -18.21
C LYS A 172 8.71 -10.63 -19.22
N GLU A 173 9.81 -11.23 -19.66
CA GLU A 173 9.80 -12.46 -20.46
C GLU A 173 8.91 -13.52 -19.78
N GLY A 174 7.89 -14.00 -20.50
CA GLY A 174 6.85 -14.89 -19.95
C GLY A 174 5.57 -14.22 -19.42
N GLY A 175 5.49 -12.87 -19.40
CA GLY A 175 4.28 -12.04 -19.20
C GLY A 175 3.23 -12.58 -18.22
N LYS A 176 3.21 -12.12 -16.96
CA LYS A 176 2.21 -12.63 -15.99
C LYS A 176 0.86 -11.96 -16.17
N LYS A 177 -0.17 -12.80 -16.19
CA LYS A 177 -1.58 -12.39 -16.28
C LYS A 177 -2.29 -12.65 -14.96
N MET A 178 -3.23 -11.78 -14.64
CA MET A 178 -4.12 -11.95 -13.50
C MET A 178 -5.52 -11.46 -13.86
N PHE A 179 -6.50 -11.73 -13.02
CA PHE A 179 -7.80 -11.06 -13.10
C PHE A 179 -8.31 -10.70 -11.70
N HIS A 180 -9.25 -9.77 -11.64
CA HIS A 180 -9.95 -9.44 -10.42
C HIS A 180 -11.30 -10.15 -10.36
N ALA A 181 -11.72 -10.47 -9.13
CA ALA A 181 -13.08 -10.88 -8.84
C ALA A 181 -13.63 -10.17 -7.61
N THR A 182 -14.95 -10.18 -7.48
CA THR A 182 -15.68 -9.83 -6.27
C THR A 182 -16.53 -11.03 -5.90
N VAL A 183 -16.39 -11.49 -4.67
CA VAL A 183 -17.07 -12.69 -4.16
C VAL A 183 -17.78 -12.36 -2.86
N ALA A 184 -18.75 -13.17 -2.44
CA ALA A 184 -19.48 -12.93 -1.20
C ALA A 184 -19.84 -14.21 -0.46
N THR A 185 -19.86 -14.13 0.87
CA THR A 185 -20.59 -15.03 1.76
C THR A 185 -21.98 -14.44 2.01
N GLU A 186 -22.83 -15.13 2.76
CA GLU A 186 -24.18 -14.64 3.10
C GLU A 186 -24.17 -13.27 3.81
N SER A 187 -23.09 -12.96 4.54
CA SER A 187 -22.96 -11.75 5.36
C SER A 187 -21.95 -10.73 4.83
N GLU A 188 -20.95 -11.14 4.05
CA GLU A 188 -19.78 -10.32 3.72
C GLU A 188 -19.43 -10.40 2.24
N PHE A 189 -18.70 -9.40 1.73
CA PHE A 189 -18.15 -9.44 0.38
C PHE A 189 -16.67 -9.11 0.38
N PHE A 190 -15.95 -9.68 -0.58
CA PHE A 190 -14.50 -9.62 -0.65
C PHE A 190 -14.07 -9.25 -2.06
N ARG A 191 -12.96 -8.51 -2.15
CA ARG A 191 -12.26 -8.27 -3.41
C ARG A 191 -11.16 -9.30 -3.55
N VAL A 192 -10.96 -9.79 -4.76
CA VAL A 192 -10.04 -10.90 -5.02
C VAL A 192 -9.05 -10.53 -6.12
N LYS A 193 -7.79 -10.89 -5.92
CA LYS A 193 -6.73 -10.91 -6.95
C LYS A 193 -6.43 -12.36 -7.26
N VAL A 194 -6.62 -12.78 -8.52
CA VAL A 194 -6.34 -14.14 -8.95
C VAL A 194 -5.14 -14.11 -9.89
N PHE A 195 -4.00 -14.58 -9.39
CA PHE A 195 -2.72 -14.57 -10.11
C PHE A 195 -2.54 -15.76 -11.06
N ASP A 196 -3.32 -16.83 -10.87
CA ASP A 196 -3.43 -17.91 -11.84
C ASP A 196 -4.62 -17.65 -12.78
N PHE A 197 -4.32 -17.15 -13.99
CA PHE A 197 -5.36 -16.81 -14.97
C PHE A 197 -6.13 -18.03 -15.50
N HIS A 198 -5.60 -19.25 -15.39
CA HIS A 198 -6.29 -20.47 -15.81
C HIS A 198 -7.51 -20.77 -14.94
N LEU A 199 -7.54 -20.23 -13.71
CA LEU A 199 -8.69 -20.35 -12.82
C LEU A 199 -9.90 -19.54 -13.28
N LYS A 200 -9.79 -18.66 -14.28
CA LYS A 200 -10.93 -17.84 -14.76
C LYS A 200 -12.14 -18.70 -15.14
N ALA A 201 -11.93 -19.91 -15.67
CA ALA A 201 -13.02 -20.83 -16.00
C ALA A 201 -13.86 -21.26 -14.78
N LYS A 202 -13.31 -21.20 -13.56
CA LYS A 202 -14.01 -21.51 -12.31
C LYS A 202 -14.73 -20.30 -11.71
N PHE A 203 -14.30 -19.07 -12.05
CA PHE A 203 -14.92 -17.84 -11.57
C PHE A 203 -16.10 -17.44 -12.46
N ILE A 204 -17.18 -18.21 -12.37
CA ILE A 204 -18.41 -17.94 -13.14
C ILE A 204 -19.40 -17.16 -12.24
N PRO A 205 -19.85 -15.95 -12.63
CA PRO A 205 -20.81 -15.20 -11.83
C PRO A 205 -22.05 -16.02 -11.45
N LYS A 206 -22.54 -15.84 -10.22
CA LYS A 206 -23.66 -16.55 -9.58
C LYS A 206 -23.40 -18.02 -9.23
N THR A 207 -22.17 -18.52 -9.39
CA THR A 207 -21.81 -19.87 -8.93
C THR A 207 -21.14 -19.83 -7.56
N VAL A 208 -21.33 -20.91 -6.79
CA VAL A 208 -20.65 -21.12 -5.51
C VAL A 208 -19.35 -21.88 -5.76
N ILE A 209 -18.26 -21.33 -5.24
CA ILE A 209 -16.93 -21.93 -5.27
C ILE A 209 -16.39 -22.05 -3.85
N ALA A 210 -15.54 -23.04 -3.60
CA ALA A 210 -14.73 -23.12 -2.41
C ALA A 210 -13.31 -22.68 -2.75
N ILE A 211 -12.76 -21.74 -1.97
CA ILE A 211 -11.38 -21.28 -2.08
C ILE A 211 -10.60 -21.69 -0.83
N SER A 212 -9.40 -22.26 -0.97
CA SER A 212 -8.52 -22.60 0.15
C SER A 212 -7.08 -22.17 -0.13
N ASP A 213 -6.28 -22.14 0.93
CA ASP A 213 -4.85 -21.81 0.86
C ASP A 213 -4.56 -20.46 0.17
N TYR A 214 -5.45 -19.50 0.40
CA TYR A 214 -5.34 -18.14 -0.11
C TYR A 214 -4.66 -17.22 0.92
N ILE A 215 -4.30 -16.00 0.49
CA ILE A 215 -3.65 -15.01 1.36
C ILE A 215 -4.53 -13.78 1.48
N GLY A 216 -4.88 -13.39 2.71
CA GLY A 216 -5.47 -12.08 2.98
C GLY A 216 -4.38 -11.01 3.03
N SER A 217 -4.48 -10.01 2.14
CA SER A 217 -3.51 -8.92 2.07
C SER A 217 -4.12 -7.65 1.49
N ASN A 218 -3.88 -6.51 2.14
CA ASN A 218 -4.22 -5.17 1.62
C ASN A 218 -5.69 -5.00 1.21
N GLY A 219 -6.63 -5.61 1.95
CA GLY A 219 -8.06 -5.60 1.65
C GLY A 219 -8.48 -6.48 0.46
N PHE A 220 -7.63 -7.44 0.07
CA PHE A 220 -7.94 -8.45 -0.93
C PHE A 220 -7.69 -9.86 -0.43
N LEU A 221 -8.44 -10.81 -0.97
CA LEU A 221 -8.07 -12.22 -0.99
C LEU A 221 -7.17 -12.45 -2.22
N GLU A 222 -5.99 -12.99 -2.01
CA GLU A 222 -5.00 -13.28 -3.04
C GLU A 222 -4.93 -14.78 -3.28
N ILE A 223 -5.26 -15.17 -4.51
CA ILE A 223 -5.26 -16.56 -4.97
C ILE A 223 -4.06 -16.76 -5.88
N HIS A 224 -3.15 -17.60 -5.43
CA HIS A 224 -1.89 -17.92 -6.10
C HIS A 224 -1.95 -19.35 -6.67
N SER A 225 -0.90 -19.78 -7.37
CA SER A 225 -0.84 -21.13 -7.95
C SER A 225 -0.88 -22.26 -6.91
N ALA A 226 -0.50 -21.98 -5.65
CA ALA A 226 -0.59 -22.92 -4.54
C ALA A 226 -2.00 -22.98 -3.91
N SER A 227 -2.88 -22.04 -4.25
CA SER A 227 -4.25 -21.99 -3.73
C SER A 227 -5.15 -22.97 -4.47
N SER A 228 -6.19 -23.47 -3.79
CA SER A 228 -7.19 -24.34 -4.42
C SER A 228 -8.48 -23.59 -4.67
N VAL A 229 -9.10 -23.86 -5.83
CA VAL A 229 -10.44 -23.38 -6.18
C VAL A 229 -11.22 -24.56 -6.73
N SER A 230 -12.36 -24.88 -6.14
CA SER A 230 -13.26 -25.95 -6.60
C SER A 230 -14.69 -25.45 -6.72
N HIS A 231 -15.45 -26.05 -7.64
CA HIS A 231 -16.90 -25.85 -7.66
C HIS A 231 -17.53 -26.64 -6.52
N VAL A 232 -18.50 -26.01 -5.86
CA VAL A 232 -19.36 -26.72 -4.90
C VAL A 232 -20.52 -27.33 -5.67
N SER A 233 -21.12 -28.40 -5.13
CA SER A 233 -22.27 -29.09 -5.74
C SER A 233 -23.32 -28.11 -6.26
N ALA A 234 -23.92 -28.39 -7.42
CA ALA A 234 -24.98 -27.56 -7.99
C ALA A 234 -26.19 -27.38 -7.06
N ASP A 235 -26.38 -28.31 -6.11
CA ASP A 235 -27.44 -28.24 -5.10
C ASP A 235 -27.12 -27.25 -3.97
N ARG A 236 -25.85 -26.87 -3.80
CA ARG A 236 -25.44 -25.89 -2.80
C ARG A 236 -25.86 -24.49 -3.25
N LYS A 237 -26.92 -23.99 -2.63
CA LYS A 237 -27.37 -22.61 -2.75
C LYS A 237 -26.81 -21.79 -1.59
N MET A 238 -26.24 -20.64 -1.92
CA MET A 238 -25.86 -19.60 -0.97
C MET A 238 -26.66 -18.36 -1.32
N GLU A 239 -27.56 -17.95 -0.44
CA GLU A 239 -28.45 -16.81 -0.69
C GLU A 239 -27.78 -15.52 -0.24
N ILE A 240 -27.52 -14.63 -1.19
CA ILE A 240 -26.92 -13.33 -0.91
C ILE A 240 -27.99 -12.25 -0.97
N SER A 241 -28.09 -11.44 0.07
CA SER A 241 -29.02 -10.33 0.08
C SER A 241 -28.75 -9.36 -1.08
N SER A 242 -29.83 -8.88 -1.72
CA SER A 242 -29.73 -7.91 -2.83
C SER A 242 -28.99 -6.63 -2.42
N ARG A 243 -29.11 -6.23 -1.15
CA ARG A 243 -28.38 -5.09 -0.58
C ARG A 243 -26.88 -5.34 -0.50
N LEU A 244 -26.44 -6.54 -0.11
CA LEU A 244 -25.02 -6.91 -0.10
C LEU A 244 -24.44 -6.91 -1.53
N ILE A 245 -25.18 -7.45 -2.51
CA ILE A 245 -24.78 -7.38 -3.93
C ILE A 245 -24.68 -5.93 -4.41
N LYS A 246 -25.62 -5.07 -4.02
CA LYS A 246 -25.59 -3.64 -4.36
C LYS A 246 -24.38 -2.95 -3.75
N ASN A 247 -24.08 -3.21 -2.47
CA ASN A 247 -22.93 -2.63 -1.78
C ASN A 247 -21.61 -3.10 -2.40
N ALA A 248 -21.48 -4.39 -2.73
CA ALA A 248 -20.30 -4.96 -3.37
C ALA A 248 -19.99 -4.35 -4.75
N ASN A 249 -21.01 -3.84 -5.44
CA ASN A 249 -20.90 -3.17 -6.75
C ASN A 249 -20.98 -1.64 -6.66
N ALA A 250 -21.09 -1.08 -5.45
CA ALA A 250 -21.18 0.36 -5.27
C ALA A 250 -19.85 1.04 -5.61
N THR A 251 -19.95 2.25 -6.15
CA THR A 251 -18.79 3.13 -6.32
C THR A 251 -18.71 4.06 -5.11
N PRO A 252 -17.58 4.07 -4.37
CA PRO A 252 -17.36 5.03 -3.28
C PRO A 252 -17.50 6.47 -3.80
N LYS A 253 -18.11 7.34 -2.99
CA LYS A 253 -18.22 8.76 -3.33
C LYS A 253 -16.87 9.46 -3.16
N ILE A 254 -16.56 10.43 -4.03
CA ILE A 254 -15.31 11.18 -3.97
C ILE A 254 -15.14 11.91 -2.64
N GLU A 255 -16.18 12.54 -2.11
CA GLU A 255 -16.15 13.19 -0.80
C GLU A 255 -15.78 12.20 0.32
N TYR A 256 -16.37 11.00 0.29
CA TYR A 256 -16.06 9.93 1.23
C TYR A 256 -14.60 9.49 1.14
N LEU A 257 -14.03 9.41 -0.08
CA LEU A 257 -12.62 9.09 -0.27
C LEU A 257 -11.72 10.18 0.32
N CYS A 258 -12.04 11.46 0.07
CA CYS A 258 -11.28 12.59 0.60
C CYS A 258 -11.34 12.72 2.13
N SER A 259 -12.36 12.16 2.78
CA SER A 259 -12.48 12.15 4.24
C SER A 259 -11.72 11.00 4.92
N GLN A 260 -11.14 10.06 4.16
CA GLN A 260 -10.41 8.93 4.73
C GLN A 260 -9.04 9.36 5.26
N CYS A 261 -8.56 8.73 6.33
CA CYS A 261 -7.21 8.96 6.88
C CYS A 261 -6.30 7.73 6.74
N THR A 262 -6.76 6.69 6.05
CA THR A 262 -6.04 5.42 5.88
C THR A 262 -5.89 5.07 4.41
N VAL A 263 -4.73 4.50 4.07
CA VAL A 263 -4.48 3.99 2.73
C VAL A 263 -5.51 2.89 2.44
N LYS A 264 -6.31 3.10 1.39
CA LYS A 264 -7.35 2.16 0.95
C LYS A 264 -7.19 1.88 -0.53
N TYR A 265 -7.56 0.68 -0.93
CA TYR A 265 -7.70 0.35 -2.34
C TYR A 265 -9.14 0.59 -2.79
N VAL A 266 -9.30 1.18 -3.97
CA VAL A 266 -10.58 1.64 -4.50
C VAL A 266 -10.88 0.90 -5.80
N ASN A 267 -12.10 0.36 -5.86
CA ASN A 267 -12.76 -0.04 -7.09
C ASN A 267 -13.94 0.92 -7.28
N GLY A 268 -14.18 1.40 -8.49
CA GLY A 268 -15.25 2.37 -8.72
C GLY A 268 -15.36 2.83 -10.16
N VAL A 269 -16.55 3.31 -10.54
CA VAL A 269 -16.83 3.84 -11.87
C VAL A 269 -17.07 5.34 -11.79
N TYR A 270 -16.18 6.11 -12.40
CA TYR A 270 -16.26 7.57 -12.37
C TYR A 270 -16.30 8.16 -13.77
N THR A 271 -16.94 9.32 -13.91
CA THR A 271 -16.96 10.06 -15.19
C THR A 271 -15.68 10.87 -15.31
N VAL A 272 -15.03 10.80 -16.46
CA VAL A 272 -13.84 11.59 -16.77
C VAL A 272 -14.30 12.96 -17.25
N TYR A 273 -13.81 14.02 -16.62
CA TYR A 273 -14.06 15.41 -17.04
C TYR A 273 -12.83 16.08 -17.65
N LYS A 274 -11.65 15.50 -17.47
CA LYS A 274 -10.39 16.01 -18.00
C LYS A 274 -9.40 14.87 -18.19
N LYS A 275 -8.55 14.94 -19.22
CA LYS A 275 -7.42 14.04 -19.42
C LYS A 275 -6.16 14.82 -19.78
N ASP A 276 -5.11 14.66 -18.98
CA ASP A 276 -3.80 15.25 -19.25
C ASP A 276 -2.75 14.13 -19.38
N MET A 277 -2.15 13.99 -20.55
CA MET A 277 -1.07 13.02 -20.78
C MET A 277 0.30 13.68 -20.56
N ARG A 278 1.16 13.03 -19.76
CA ARG A 278 2.58 13.40 -19.57
C ARG A 278 3.47 12.22 -20.01
N GLU A 279 4.79 12.44 -20.05
CA GLU A 279 5.75 11.47 -20.58
C GLU A 279 5.71 10.09 -19.91
N ASP A 280 5.48 10.01 -18.60
CA ASP A 280 5.51 8.76 -17.81
C ASP A 280 4.18 8.41 -17.12
N CYS A 281 3.18 9.30 -17.20
CA CYS A 281 1.90 9.14 -16.53
C CYS A 281 0.75 9.86 -17.25
N THR A 282 -0.47 9.42 -16.98
CA THR A 282 -1.70 10.06 -17.46
C THR A 282 -2.56 10.42 -16.26
N TYR A 283 -3.03 11.66 -16.25
CA TYR A 283 -3.93 12.19 -15.24
C TYR A 283 -5.33 12.18 -15.81
N TYR A 284 -6.24 11.51 -15.11
CA TYR A 284 -7.67 11.60 -15.37
C TYR A 284 -8.31 12.43 -14.25
N GLY A 285 -8.89 13.57 -14.61
CA GLY A 285 -9.83 14.25 -13.74
C GLY A 285 -11.13 13.45 -13.72
N ILE A 286 -11.48 12.88 -12.57
CA ILE A 286 -12.74 12.16 -12.35
C ILE A 286 -13.72 12.97 -11.51
N ARG A 287 -15.01 12.82 -11.80
CA ARG A 287 -16.08 13.49 -11.06
C ARG A 287 -17.25 12.59 -10.75
N ASP A 288 -17.90 12.91 -9.64
CA ASP A 288 -19.25 12.49 -9.29
C ASP A 288 -20.06 13.70 -8.80
N ASP A 289 -21.24 13.45 -8.22
CA ASP A 289 -22.13 14.44 -7.61
C ASP A 289 -21.59 15.04 -6.30
N THR A 290 -20.53 14.46 -5.71
CA THR A 290 -19.93 14.90 -4.44
C THR A 290 -18.62 15.65 -4.62
N GLY A 291 -17.96 15.56 -5.79
CA GLY A 291 -16.77 16.34 -6.06
C GLY A 291 -15.94 15.84 -7.24
N ASN A 292 -14.69 16.31 -7.26
CA ASN A 292 -13.69 15.98 -8.26
C ASN A 292 -12.46 15.38 -7.57
N MET A 293 -11.78 14.47 -8.26
CA MET A 293 -10.53 13.86 -7.82
C MET A 293 -9.64 13.58 -9.04
N GLU A 294 -8.33 13.51 -8.83
CA GLU A 294 -7.40 13.08 -9.87
C GLU A 294 -7.07 11.59 -9.74
N VAL A 295 -6.98 10.90 -10.87
CA VAL A 295 -6.45 9.55 -10.98
C VAL A 295 -5.16 9.61 -11.77
N VAL A 296 -4.06 9.20 -11.15
CA VAL A 296 -2.74 9.12 -11.77
C VAL A 296 -2.47 7.70 -12.21
N VAL A 297 -2.26 7.52 -13.51
CA VAL A 297 -2.03 6.23 -14.14
C VAL A 297 -0.61 6.18 -14.67
N TYR A 298 0.15 5.17 -14.24
CA TYR A 298 1.56 4.97 -14.61
C TYR A 298 1.72 3.81 -15.59
N GLY A 299 2.85 3.79 -16.32
CA GLY A 299 3.25 2.67 -17.16
C GLY A 299 2.35 2.47 -18.38
N TRP A 300 2.20 1.22 -18.84
CA TRP A 300 1.48 0.90 -20.08
C TRP A 300 -0.01 1.34 -20.11
N MET A 301 -0.62 1.55 -18.93
CA MET A 301 -2.00 1.99 -18.80
C MET A 301 -2.20 3.48 -19.18
N THR A 302 -1.13 4.22 -19.47
CA THR A 302 -1.21 5.62 -19.94
C THR A 302 -1.90 5.76 -21.30
N TYR A 303 -1.85 4.71 -22.14
CA TYR A 303 -2.40 4.74 -23.51
C TYR A 303 -3.87 4.30 -23.62
N VAL A 304 -4.59 4.23 -22.50
CA VAL A 304 -6.00 3.85 -22.51
C VAL A 304 -6.81 4.87 -23.33
N ASN A 305 -7.55 4.38 -24.33
CA ASN A 305 -8.43 5.21 -25.16
C ASN A 305 -9.68 5.62 -24.36
N CYS A 306 -9.58 6.78 -23.73
CA CYS A 306 -10.61 7.44 -22.95
C CYS A 306 -10.62 8.93 -23.29
N GLU A 307 -11.81 9.48 -23.47
CA GLU A 307 -12.09 10.88 -23.79
C GLU A 307 -12.88 11.53 -22.64
N GLU A 308 -13.02 12.85 -22.67
CA GLU A 308 -13.87 13.56 -21.72
C GLU A 308 -15.34 13.17 -21.92
N GLY A 309 -16.05 12.93 -20.82
CA GLY A 309 -17.41 12.39 -20.83
C GLY A 309 -17.49 10.86 -20.76
N ASP A 310 -16.43 10.14 -21.12
CA ASP A 310 -16.35 8.70 -20.89
C ASP A 310 -16.36 8.37 -19.39
N LYS A 311 -16.66 7.11 -19.04
CA LYS A 311 -16.47 6.61 -17.68
C LYS A 311 -15.29 5.66 -17.61
N ILE A 312 -14.52 5.74 -16.54
CA ILE A 312 -13.46 4.77 -16.23
C ILE A 312 -13.89 3.93 -15.04
N ASN A 313 -13.85 2.60 -15.23
CA ASN A 313 -14.06 1.62 -14.18
C ASN A 313 -12.69 1.17 -13.66
N LEU A 314 -12.37 1.65 -12.47
CA LEU A 314 -11.11 1.44 -11.76
C LEU A 314 -11.17 0.16 -10.94
N PHE A 315 -10.09 -0.62 -10.96
CA PHE A 315 -9.89 -1.78 -10.12
C PHE A 315 -8.52 -1.67 -9.43
N CYS A 316 -8.50 -1.87 -8.10
CA CYS A 316 -7.30 -1.89 -7.27
C CYS A 316 -6.45 -0.61 -7.40
N PHE A 317 -7.06 0.57 -7.26
CA PHE A 317 -6.34 1.84 -7.21
C PHE A 317 -6.06 2.27 -5.77
N GLU A 318 -4.85 2.71 -5.48
CA GLU A 318 -4.47 3.18 -4.15
C GLU A 318 -4.96 4.62 -3.93
N LEU A 319 -5.68 4.86 -2.84
CA LEU A 319 -5.98 6.21 -2.37
C LEU A 319 -4.77 6.77 -1.63
N ALA A 320 -4.19 7.85 -2.16
CA ALA A 320 -3.00 8.48 -1.63
C ALA A 320 -3.20 9.99 -1.45
N PHE A 321 -2.61 10.54 -0.39
CA PHE A 321 -2.53 11.97 -0.16
C PHE A 321 -1.17 12.48 -0.64
N ASN A 322 -1.15 13.36 -1.63
CA ASN A 322 0.07 13.95 -2.19
C ASN A 322 -0.15 15.42 -2.53
N GLU A 323 0.86 16.28 -2.31
CA GLU A 323 0.80 17.72 -2.65
C GLU A 323 -0.50 18.40 -2.16
N ASP A 324 -0.89 18.11 -0.91
CA ASP A 324 -2.09 18.63 -0.26
C ASP A 324 -3.43 18.27 -0.93
N LYS A 325 -3.47 17.22 -1.76
CA LYS A 325 -4.69 16.69 -2.38
C LYS A 325 -4.78 15.16 -2.30
N TRP A 326 -6.01 14.66 -2.19
CA TRP A 326 -6.31 13.24 -2.36
C TRP A 326 -6.37 12.88 -3.83
N GLN A 327 -5.72 11.78 -4.19
CA GLN A 327 -5.71 11.24 -5.53
C GLN A 327 -5.71 9.71 -5.53
N LEU A 328 -6.21 9.11 -6.60
CA LEU A 328 -6.07 7.68 -6.84
C LEU A 328 -4.83 7.40 -7.67
N ARG A 329 -4.03 6.42 -7.30
CA ARG A 329 -2.82 6.01 -8.01
C ARG A 329 -2.92 4.58 -8.50
N SER A 330 -2.52 4.34 -9.75
CA SER A 330 -2.37 2.97 -10.24
C SER A 330 -1.16 2.32 -9.57
N VAL A 331 -1.35 1.11 -9.07
CA VAL A 331 -0.31 0.21 -8.56
C VAL A 331 -0.12 -0.98 -9.50
N ARG A 332 0.80 -1.89 -9.17
CA ARG A 332 1.15 -3.07 -9.97
C ARG A 332 -0.05 -3.91 -10.43
N HIS A 333 -1.08 -4.04 -9.59
CA HIS A 333 -2.26 -4.86 -9.86
C HIS A 333 -3.48 -4.02 -10.26
N SER A 334 -3.31 -2.75 -10.64
CA SER A 334 -4.43 -1.92 -11.08
C SER A 334 -4.89 -2.28 -12.49
N TYR A 335 -6.17 -2.09 -12.74
CA TYR A 335 -6.77 -2.26 -14.06
C TYR A 335 -7.83 -1.19 -14.33
N ILE A 336 -7.88 -0.70 -15.57
CA ILE A 336 -8.89 0.27 -16.03
C ILE A 336 -9.67 -0.37 -17.16
N LYS A 337 -11.01 -0.29 -17.05
CA LYS A 337 -11.92 -0.54 -18.17
C LYS A 337 -12.65 0.75 -18.53
N VAL A 338 -12.49 1.22 -19.76
CA VAL A 338 -13.23 2.38 -20.28
C VAL A 338 -14.63 1.97 -20.68
N ILE A 339 -15.59 2.84 -20.38
CA ILE A 339 -16.99 2.75 -20.79
C ILE A 339 -17.26 4.02 -21.59
N LYS A 340 -17.36 3.88 -22.91
CA LYS A 340 -17.57 5.00 -23.81
C LYS A 340 -18.90 5.70 -23.55
N ALA A 341 -18.91 7.03 -23.61
CA ALA A 341 -20.14 7.79 -23.62
C ALA A 341 -20.99 7.37 -24.83
N ARG A 342 -22.32 7.34 -24.68
CA ARG A 342 -23.19 7.18 -25.84
C ARG A 342 -23.20 8.50 -26.59
N ASN A 343 -22.73 8.49 -27.83
CA ASN A 343 -22.94 9.61 -28.75
C ASN A 343 -24.45 9.84 -28.83
N SER A 344 -24.89 11.04 -28.45
CA SER A 344 -26.29 11.46 -28.60
C SER A 344 -26.54 11.91 -30.02
#